data_AF-A0A7W0Q8R3-F1
#
_entry.id   AF-A0A7W0Q8R3-F1
#
_cell.length_a   1.000
_cell.length_b   1.000
_cell.length_c   1.000
_cell.angle_alpha   90.00
_cell.angle_beta   90.00
_cell.angle_gamma   90.00
#
_symmetry.space_group_name_H-M   'P 1'
#
loop_
_entity.id
_entity.type
_entity.pdbx_description
1 polymer ?
#
loop_
_entity_poly.entity_id
_entity_poly.type
_entity_poly.pdbx_seq_one_letter_code
_entity_poly.pdbx_strand_id
1 'polypeptide(L)'
;MMRSLLRRVSKLSNLPIRVGERIGLFDHIPAGLADGAPAPKHTFRWDLDKTYLRTEFDSFVDLAKSAIETAADKQAYPGATALLRALRQDGNRICIVSGSPTQMRQVLATKLRLDGVEYDEFVLKNNLKNILRGRFRALRAQIPYKLPAMLQSRIGAPAPFETLFGDDAEADAIIYCLYADLLSERVSLQDLERVLVASRAYDDDANRILDLAARVPKGETVRRLFIHLDRRSPSLGFRRFGPRLVPVFNYFQAALVLYEDKVLSARQVIFVALEMIDSGQYELGHLATSVQDVIRRGRLSRECALQLTTESTEAAKSGALSGRSDLPPFEEIAEAFRHRVRELGGTNPVPWEADEPLDYVRLVDEEHEHRRQRRRSGH
;
A
#
# COMPACT_ATOMS: atom_id res chain seq x y z
N MET A 1 -14.04 42.85 -20.08
CA MET A 1 -14.14 41.38 -19.93
C MET A 1 -13.38 40.82 -18.71
N MET A 2 -12.22 41.37 -18.30
CA MET A 2 -11.41 40.86 -17.16
C MET A 2 -12.04 40.97 -15.75
N ARG A 3 -12.97 41.90 -15.52
CA ARG A 3 -13.66 42.04 -14.20
C ARG A 3 -14.75 40.98 -13.95
N SER A 4 -15.17 40.24 -14.98
CA SER A 4 -16.21 39.19 -14.89
C SER A 4 -15.65 37.85 -14.40
N LEU A 5 -14.40 37.51 -14.74
CA LEU A 5 -13.75 36.27 -14.28
C LEU A 5 -13.39 36.32 -12.79
N LEU A 6 -12.84 37.44 -12.30
CA LEU A 6 -12.47 37.61 -10.89
C LEU A 6 -13.67 37.49 -9.94
N ARG A 7 -14.86 37.92 -10.39
CA ARG A 7 -16.12 37.83 -9.63
C ARG A 7 -16.74 36.42 -9.65
N ARG A 8 -16.31 35.53 -10.57
CA ARG A 8 -16.69 34.10 -10.57
C ARG A 8 -15.77 33.28 -9.68
N VAL A 9 -14.49 33.64 -9.55
CA VAL A 9 -13.55 32.96 -8.63
C VAL A 9 -13.90 33.24 -7.16
N SER A 10 -14.32 34.46 -6.82
CA SER A 10 -14.74 34.79 -5.44
C SER A 10 -16.09 34.17 -5.02
N LYS A 11 -16.88 33.64 -5.96
CA LYS A 11 -18.12 32.91 -5.66
C LYS A 11 -17.87 31.43 -5.39
N LEU A 12 -16.76 30.87 -5.87
CA LEU A 12 -16.36 29.47 -5.61
C LEU A 12 -15.82 29.28 -4.19
N SER A 13 -15.25 30.32 -3.56
CA SER A 13 -14.82 30.29 -2.16
C SER A 13 -15.96 30.36 -1.15
N ASN A 14 -17.18 30.72 -1.58
CA ASN A 14 -18.38 30.80 -0.74
C ASN A 14 -19.33 29.61 -0.94
N LEU A 15 -18.89 28.55 -1.63
CA LEU A 15 -19.64 27.30 -1.65
C LEU A 15 -19.71 26.74 -0.22
N PRO A 16 -20.88 26.29 0.26
CA PRO A 16 -20.97 25.62 1.54
C PRO A 16 -19.94 24.48 1.55
N ILE A 17 -19.16 24.35 2.63
CA ILE A 17 -18.08 23.35 2.76
C ILE A 17 -18.57 21.96 2.31
N ARG A 18 -19.80 21.58 2.70
CA ARG A 18 -20.46 20.33 2.31
C ARG A 18 -20.68 20.16 0.79
N VAL A 19 -20.89 21.23 0.04
CA VAL A 19 -21.09 21.20 -1.42
C VAL A 19 -19.74 21.14 -2.13
N GLY A 20 -18.73 21.89 -1.68
CA GLY A 20 -17.38 21.81 -2.23
C GLY A 20 -16.68 20.48 -1.93
N GLU A 21 -16.94 19.87 -0.77
CA GLU A 21 -16.51 18.49 -0.46
C GLU A 21 -17.21 17.47 -1.35
N ARG A 22 -18.54 17.60 -1.57
CA ARG A 22 -19.31 16.73 -2.49
C ARG A 22 -18.86 16.83 -3.95
N ILE A 23 -18.42 18.00 -4.39
CA ILE A 23 -17.94 18.23 -5.77
C ILE A 23 -16.44 17.85 -5.90
N GLY A 24 -15.76 17.56 -4.78
CA GLY A 24 -14.34 17.23 -4.80
C GLY A 24 -13.46 18.44 -5.11
N LEU A 25 -13.80 19.63 -4.63
CA LEU A 25 -13.03 20.88 -4.79
C LEU A 25 -12.04 21.12 -3.65
N PHE A 26 -12.29 20.54 -2.48
CA PHE A 26 -11.41 20.63 -1.30
C PHE A 26 -10.60 19.35 -1.10
N ASP A 27 -9.40 19.48 -0.52
CA ASP A 27 -8.61 18.32 -0.13
C ASP A 27 -9.31 17.67 1.08
N HIS A 28 -9.48 16.35 1.06
CA HIS A 28 -9.90 15.65 2.28
C HIS A 28 -8.71 15.64 3.23
N ILE A 29 -8.75 16.48 4.26
CA ILE A 29 -7.78 16.47 5.34
C ILE A 29 -8.25 15.39 6.31
N PRO A 30 -7.47 14.31 6.55
CA PRO A 30 -7.86 13.29 7.51
C PRO A 30 -8.02 13.95 8.89
N ALA A 31 -9.15 13.68 9.54
CA ALA A 31 -9.59 14.38 10.74
C ALA A 31 -8.74 14.11 12.01
N GLY A 32 -7.63 13.38 11.88
CA GLY A 32 -6.82 12.90 13.01
C GLY A 32 -7.59 11.92 13.90
N LEU A 33 -7.02 11.59 15.05
CA LEU A 33 -7.75 10.90 16.12
C LEU A 33 -8.76 11.84 16.76
N ALA A 34 -9.91 11.30 17.16
CA ALA A 34 -10.84 12.04 18.01
C ALA A 34 -10.18 12.36 19.36
N ASP A 35 -10.58 13.47 19.98
CA ASP A 35 -10.06 13.86 21.30
C ASP A 35 -10.28 12.74 22.33
N GLY A 36 -9.20 12.32 23.01
CA GLY A 36 -9.23 11.25 24.01
C GLY A 36 -9.20 9.82 23.44
N ALA A 37 -9.16 9.63 22.11
CA ALA A 37 -8.97 8.31 21.52
C ALA A 37 -7.54 7.78 21.83
N PRO A 38 -7.38 6.48 22.14
CA PRO A 38 -6.07 5.91 22.38
C PRO A 38 -5.20 5.98 21.12
N ALA A 39 -3.90 6.22 21.31
CA ALA A 39 -2.95 6.17 20.22
C ALA A 39 -2.89 4.75 19.61
N PRO A 40 -2.84 4.63 18.27
CA PRO A 40 -2.73 3.32 17.62
C PRO A 40 -1.38 2.66 17.96
N LYS A 41 -1.41 1.34 18.13
CA LYS A 41 -0.22 0.50 18.30
C LYS A 41 0.48 0.26 16.96
N HIS A 42 -0.29 0.12 15.88
CA HIS A 42 0.23 -0.10 14.52
C HIS A 42 -0.68 0.59 13.51
N THR A 43 -0.10 1.37 12.58
CA THR A 43 -0.83 1.90 11.42
C THR A 43 -0.45 1.14 10.15
N PHE A 44 -1.43 0.56 9.47
CA PHE A 44 -1.28 -0.06 8.15
C PHE A 44 -1.74 0.93 7.10
N ARG A 45 -0.85 1.33 6.19
CA ARG A 45 -1.18 2.24 5.09
C ARG A 45 -1.28 1.47 3.78
N TRP A 46 -2.40 1.58 3.10
CA TRP A 46 -2.70 0.80 1.91
C TRP A 46 -2.95 1.71 0.72
N ASP A 47 -2.22 1.52 -0.37
CA ASP A 47 -2.74 1.90 -1.67
C ASP A 47 -3.88 0.96 -2.07
N LEU A 48 -4.84 1.51 -2.80
CA LEU A 48 -6.03 0.78 -3.24
C LEU A 48 -5.91 0.39 -4.72
N ASP A 49 -5.34 1.25 -5.54
CA ASP A 49 -5.21 1.03 -6.99
C ASP A 49 -4.08 0.04 -7.27
N LYS A 50 -4.31 -0.96 -8.13
CA LYS A 50 -3.37 -2.06 -8.46
C LYS A 50 -2.79 -2.87 -7.29
N THR A 51 -3.17 -2.53 -6.06
CA THR A 51 -2.77 -3.17 -4.80
C THR A 51 -3.97 -3.94 -4.23
N TYR A 52 -5.05 -3.24 -3.84
CA TYR A 52 -6.28 -3.91 -3.40
C TYR A 52 -7.16 -4.31 -4.57
N LEU A 53 -7.37 -3.41 -5.54
CA LEU A 53 -8.22 -3.66 -6.71
C LEU A 53 -7.42 -4.09 -7.93
N ARG A 54 -7.90 -5.14 -8.59
CA ARG A 54 -7.51 -5.49 -9.95
C ARG A 54 -8.10 -4.47 -10.90
N THR A 55 -7.24 -3.59 -11.38
CA THR A 55 -7.64 -2.48 -12.23
C THR A 55 -6.63 -2.36 -13.35
N GLU A 56 -7.09 -2.56 -14.58
CA GLU A 56 -6.32 -2.24 -15.79
C GLU A 56 -6.37 -0.72 -15.99
N PHE A 57 -5.47 0.02 -15.33
CA PHE A 57 -5.32 1.46 -15.56
C PHE A 57 -4.11 1.70 -16.45
N ASP A 58 -4.34 1.81 -17.77
CA ASP A 58 -3.33 2.29 -18.72
C ASP A 58 -3.68 3.69 -19.29
N SER A 59 -4.92 4.18 -19.12
CA SER A 59 -5.31 5.50 -19.62
C SER A 59 -6.36 6.28 -18.79
N PHE A 60 -6.41 7.61 -19.00
CA PHE A 60 -7.45 8.49 -18.47
C PHE A 60 -8.87 8.15 -18.99
N VAL A 61 -8.97 7.43 -20.11
CA VAL A 61 -10.25 6.98 -20.69
C VAL A 61 -10.81 5.81 -19.88
N ASP A 62 -9.95 4.90 -19.43
CA ASP A 62 -10.35 3.75 -18.63
C ASP A 62 -10.79 4.15 -17.22
N LEU A 63 -10.19 5.22 -16.67
CA LEU A 63 -10.63 5.85 -15.43
C LEU A 63 -12.09 6.36 -15.50
N ALA A 64 -12.49 6.92 -16.65
CA ALA A 64 -13.85 7.43 -16.85
C ALA A 64 -14.87 6.29 -17.08
N LYS A 65 -14.47 5.21 -17.76
CA LYS A 65 -15.29 3.98 -17.88
C LYS A 65 -15.47 3.30 -16.53
N SER A 66 -14.41 3.22 -15.73
CA SER A 66 -14.42 2.59 -14.42
C SER A 66 -15.22 3.37 -13.36
N ALA A 67 -15.47 4.66 -13.58
CA ALA A 67 -16.41 5.44 -12.78
C ALA A 67 -17.88 5.03 -13.01
N ILE A 68 -18.16 4.32 -14.10
CA ILE A 68 -19.49 3.79 -14.47
C ILE A 68 -19.65 2.33 -14.01
N GLU A 69 -18.55 1.60 -13.79
CA GLU A 69 -18.57 0.24 -13.22
C GLU A 69 -19.22 0.23 -11.83
N THR A 70 -20.01 -0.81 -11.56
CA THR A 70 -20.62 -0.97 -10.25
C THR A 70 -19.59 -1.47 -9.24
N ALA A 71 -19.87 -1.28 -7.95
CA ALA A 71 -19.01 -1.80 -6.89
C ALA A 71 -18.86 -3.33 -6.97
N ALA A 72 -19.85 -4.06 -7.50
CA ALA A 72 -19.81 -5.51 -7.63
C ALA A 72 -18.87 -6.00 -8.76
N ASP A 73 -18.67 -5.18 -9.79
CA ASP A 73 -17.82 -5.52 -10.94
C ASP A 73 -16.33 -5.42 -10.60
N LYS A 74 -15.98 -4.73 -9.51
CA LYS A 74 -14.61 -4.56 -9.06
C LYS A 74 -14.12 -5.80 -8.31
N GLN A 75 -13.02 -6.38 -8.78
CA GLN A 75 -12.41 -7.55 -8.14
C GLN A 75 -11.21 -7.14 -7.28
N ALA A 76 -11.18 -7.63 -6.05
CA ALA A 76 -10.00 -7.50 -5.20
C ALA A 76 -8.96 -8.55 -5.60
N TYR A 77 -7.67 -8.29 -5.33
CA TYR A 77 -6.66 -9.34 -5.43
C TYR A 77 -6.93 -10.43 -4.38
N PRO A 78 -6.83 -11.73 -4.76
CA PRO A 78 -7.02 -12.82 -3.81
C PRO A 78 -6.11 -12.68 -2.59
N GLY A 79 -6.70 -12.82 -1.40
CA GLY A 79 -6.01 -12.70 -0.13
C GLY A 79 -5.83 -11.27 0.38
N ALA A 80 -6.08 -10.22 -0.43
CA ALA A 80 -5.99 -8.83 0.02
C ALA A 80 -7.08 -8.52 1.06
N THR A 81 -8.31 -8.98 0.79
CA THR A 81 -9.46 -8.85 1.69
C THR A 81 -9.25 -9.62 2.98
N ALA A 82 -8.86 -10.90 2.92
CA ALA A 82 -8.47 -11.69 4.10
C ALA A 82 -7.40 -10.98 4.92
N LEU A 83 -6.36 -10.46 4.26
CA LEU A 83 -5.25 -9.83 4.96
C LEU A 83 -5.68 -8.55 5.67
N LEU A 84 -6.45 -7.68 5.00
CA LEU A 84 -7.00 -6.47 5.63
C LEU A 84 -7.89 -6.79 6.83
N ARG A 85 -8.76 -7.80 6.71
CA ARG A 85 -9.58 -8.29 7.83
C ARG A 85 -8.71 -8.83 8.97
N ALA A 86 -7.62 -9.56 8.67
CA ALA A 86 -6.71 -10.09 9.67
C ALA A 86 -5.88 -8.99 10.38
N LEU A 87 -5.57 -7.90 9.68
CA LEU A 87 -4.87 -6.74 10.25
C LEU A 87 -5.78 -5.88 11.13
N ARG A 88 -7.10 -5.98 10.97
CA ARG A 88 -8.08 -5.31 11.83
C ARG A 88 -8.13 -5.98 13.21
N GLN A 89 -7.27 -5.49 14.11
CA GLN A 89 -7.15 -5.93 15.51
C GLN A 89 -7.20 -4.71 16.44
N ASP A 90 -7.40 -4.95 17.74
CA ASP A 90 -7.49 -3.88 18.74
C ASP A 90 -6.21 -3.04 18.81
N GLY A 91 -6.36 -1.74 18.56
CA GLY A 91 -5.26 -0.78 18.52
C GLY A 91 -4.56 -0.68 17.15
N ASN A 92 -4.98 -1.44 16.14
CA ASN A 92 -4.50 -1.28 14.78
C ASN A 92 -5.36 -0.26 14.01
N ARG A 93 -4.71 0.55 13.19
CA ARG A 93 -5.36 1.52 12.31
C ARG A 93 -5.13 1.17 10.85
N ILE A 94 -6.17 1.15 10.04
CA ILE A 94 -6.11 0.91 8.59
C ILE A 94 -6.39 2.23 7.87
N CYS A 95 -5.36 2.76 7.21
CA CYS A 95 -5.42 4.00 6.44
C CYS A 95 -5.27 3.72 4.95
N ILE A 96 -6.28 4.03 4.15
CA ILE A 96 -6.26 3.83 2.70
C ILE A 96 -5.89 5.15 2.01
N VAL A 97 -4.86 5.13 1.16
CA VAL A 97 -4.38 6.28 0.38
C VAL A 97 -4.34 5.90 -1.09
N SER A 98 -5.33 6.33 -1.87
CA SER A 98 -5.52 5.88 -3.26
C SER A 98 -5.29 7.01 -4.28
N GLY A 99 -4.72 6.65 -5.43
CA GLY A 99 -4.56 7.55 -6.58
C GLY A 99 -5.86 7.87 -7.33
N SER A 100 -6.93 7.12 -7.06
CA SER A 100 -8.25 7.29 -7.66
C SER A 100 -8.88 8.67 -7.37
N PRO A 101 -9.68 9.22 -8.29
CA PRO A 101 -10.38 10.48 -8.10
C PRO A 101 -11.35 10.46 -6.92
N THR A 102 -11.54 11.62 -6.28
CA THR A 102 -12.51 11.79 -5.19
C THR A 102 -13.95 11.42 -5.56
N GLN A 103 -14.31 11.50 -6.85
CA GLN A 103 -15.62 11.11 -7.36
C GLN A 103 -15.92 9.60 -7.17
N MET A 104 -14.89 8.75 -7.13
CA MET A 104 -15.04 7.30 -6.96
C MET A 104 -15.26 6.88 -5.51
N ARG A 105 -15.23 7.83 -4.55
CA ARG A 105 -15.32 7.54 -3.10
C ARG A 105 -16.46 6.62 -2.73
N GLN A 106 -17.67 6.90 -3.23
CA GLN A 106 -18.86 6.12 -2.86
C GLN A 106 -18.81 4.69 -3.40
N VAL A 107 -18.33 4.51 -4.63
CA VAL A 107 -18.18 3.19 -5.26
C VAL A 107 -17.14 2.36 -4.51
N LEU A 108 -15.96 2.94 -4.26
CA LEU A 108 -14.86 2.27 -3.56
C LEU A 108 -15.20 1.95 -2.10
N ALA A 109 -15.82 2.87 -1.37
CA ALA A 109 -16.28 2.63 0.00
C ALA A 109 -17.37 1.54 0.05
N THR A 110 -18.26 1.50 -0.94
CA THR A 110 -19.27 0.45 -1.04
C THR A 110 -18.62 -0.90 -1.32
N LYS A 111 -17.64 -0.97 -2.23
CA LYS A 111 -16.86 -2.19 -2.49
C LYS A 111 -16.16 -2.69 -1.23
N LEU A 112 -15.39 -1.85 -0.56
CA LEU A 112 -14.70 -2.21 0.70
C LEU A 112 -15.69 -2.77 1.74
N ARG A 113 -16.85 -2.13 1.89
CA ARG A 113 -17.91 -2.60 2.80
C ARG A 113 -18.53 -3.93 2.38
N LEU A 114 -18.79 -4.16 1.09
CA LEU A 114 -19.26 -5.45 0.58
C LEU A 114 -18.24 -6.56 0.84
N ASP A 115 -16.96 -6.20 0.79
CA ASP A 115 -15.84 -7.08 1.14
C ASP A 115 -15.60 -7.15 2.65
N GLY A 116 -16.44 -6.56 3.51
CA GLY A 116 -16.26 -6.55 4.96
C GLY A 116 -14.93 -5.94 5.41
N VAL A 117 -14.34 -5.04 4.62
CA VAL A 117 -13.14 -4.30 4.96
C VAL A 117 -13.52 -3.01 5.66
N GLU A 118 -13.12 -2.91 6.93
CA GLU A 118 -13.19 -1.69 7.71
C GLU A 118 -11.91 -0.87 7.57
N TYR A 119 -12.03 0.45 7.58
CA TYR A 119 -10.91 1.38 7.53
C TYR A 119 -11.17 2.59 8.43
N ASP A 120 -10.11 3.19 8.95
CA ASP A 120 -10.17 4.37 9.82
C ASP A 120 -9.92 5.67 9.05
N GLU A 121 -9.27 5.58 7.88
CA GLU A 121 -8.97 6.73 7.04
C GLU A 121 -9.06 6.35 5.56
N PHE A 122 -9.63 7.22 4.73
CA PHE A 122 -9.71 6.99 3.29
C PHE A 122 -9.46 8.27 2.49
N VAL A 123 -8.25 8.39 1.95
CA VAL A 123 -7.76 9.53 1.17
C VAL A 123 -7.78 9.20 -0.33
N LEU A 124 -8.31 10.14 -1.12
CA LEU A 124 -8.46 10.03 -2.57
C LEU A 124 -7.94 11.29 -3.26
N LYS A 125 -7.50 11.14 -4.51
CA LYS A 125 -6.83 12.21 -5.26
C LYS A 125 -7.81 13.26 -5.75
N ASN A 126 -7.55 14.51 -5.40
CA ASN A 126 -8.33 15.63 -5.90
C ASN A 126 -7.82 16.11 -7.27
N ASN A 127 -8.19 15.37 -8.33
CA ASN A 127 -7.82 15.72 -9.70
C ASN A 127 -8.56 16.96 -10.22
N LEU A 128 -9.80 17.21 -9.78
CA LEU A 128 -10.62 18.31 -10.27
C LEU A 128 -10.04 19.69 -9.90
N LYS A 129 -9.57 19.85 -8.66
CA LYS A 129 -8.87 21.07 -8.21
C LYS A 129 -7.63 21.36 -9.05
N ASN A 130 -6.84 20.34 -9.37
CA ASN A 130 -5.64 20.48 -10.19
C ASN A 130 -5.96 20.88 -11.63
N ILE A 131 -7.02 20.32 -12.22
CA ILE A 131 -7.50 20.72 -13.55
C ILE A 131 -7.94 22.20 -13.55
N LEU A 132 -8.73 22.61 -12.56
CA LEU A 132 -9.22 24.00 -12.45
C LEU A 132 -8.10 25.02 -12.24
N ARG A 133 -6.98 24.62 -11.62
CA ARG A 133 -5.78 25.44 -11.44
C ARG A 133 -4.81 25.39 -12.64
N GLY A 134 -5.16 24.69 -13.72
CA GLY A 134 -4.27 24.50 -14.88
C GLY A 134 -3.04 23.62 -14.60
N ARG A 135 -3.06 22.85 -13.49
CA ARG A 135 -1.94 22.04 -13.02
C ARG A 135 -1.95 20.63 -13.60
N PHE A 136 -1.88 20.52 -14.92
CA PHE A 136 -1.91 19.23 -15.63
C PHE A 136 -0.71 18.31 -15.33
N ARG A 137 0.38 18.85 -14.75
CA ARG A 137 1.53 18.05 -14.29
C ARG A 137 1.24 17.34 -12.96
N ALA A 138 0.52 17.97 -12.04
CA ALA A 138 0.15 17.40 -10.73
C ALA A 138 -0.81 16.19 -10.86
N LEU A 139 -1.60 16.15 -11.95
CA LEU A 139 -2.40 14.97 -12.27
C LEU A 139 -1.55 13.72 -12.49
N ARG A 140 -0.30 13.89 -12.95
CA ARG A 140 0.62 12.81 -13.30
C ARG A 140 1.70 12.56 -12.25
N ALA A 141 1.93 13.50 -11.34
CA ALA A 141 2.87 13.35 -10.24
C ALA A 141 2.21 12.54 -9.10
N GLN A 142 2.88 11.48 -8.64
CA GLN A 142 2.41 10.63 -7.54
C GLN A 142 3.03 11.06 -6.20
N ILE A 143 4.32 11.43 -6.19
CA ILE A 143 5.04 11.88 -4.99
C ILE A 143 4.34 13.08 -4.32
N PRO A 144 4.02 14.19 -5.04
CA PRO A 144 3.42 15.37 -4.42
C PRO A 144 1.98 15.17 -3.96
N TYR A 145 1.39 13.99 -4.19
CA TYR A 145 0.06 13.63 -3.72
C TYR A 145 0.09 12.67 -2.52
N LYS A 146 0.76 11.52 -2.64
CA LYS A 146 0.75 10.49 -1.58
C LYS A 146 1.55 10.92 -0.35
N LEU A 147 2.73 11.52 -0.54
CA LEU A 147 3.60 11.93 0.58
C LEU A 147 2.92 12.92 1.55
N PRO A 148 2.34 14.06 1.11
CA PRO A 148 1.68 14.97 2.04
C PRO A 148 0.47 14.35 2.74
N ALA A 149 -0.27 13.45 2.08
CA ALA A 149 -1.38 12.73 2.72
C ALA A 149 -0.89 11.84 3.87
N MET A 150 0.19 11.08 3.65
CA MET A 150 0.78 10.21 4.68
C MET A 150 1.38 11.00 5.85
N LEU A 151 2.07 12.12 5.57
CA LEU A 151 2.59 13.01 6.61
C LEU A 151 1.46 13.60 7.45
N GLN A 152 0.40 14.11 6.80
CA GLN A 152 -0.76 14.67 7.48
C GLN A 152 -1.49 13.65 8.34
N SER A 153 -1.68 12.43 7.82
CA SER A 153 -2.31 11.32 8.54
C SER A 153 -1.53 10.96 9.80
N ARG A 154 -0.19 10.91 9.71
CA ARG A 154 0.69 10.63 10.87
C ARG A 154 0.68 11.75 11.90
N ILE A 155 0.66 13.02 11.47
CA ILE A 155 0.53 14.15 12.41
C ILE A 155 -0.74 14.01 13.26
N GLY A 156 -1.85 13.59 12.65
CA GLY A 156 -3.12 13.44 13.35
C GLY A 156 -3.24 12.17 14.21
N ALA A 157 -2.39 11.16 13.99
CA ALA A 157 -2.50 9.85 14.62
C ALA A 157 -1.15 9.09 14.58
N PRO A 158 -0.14 9.52 15.35
CA PRO A 158 1.15 8.84 15.34
C PRO A 158 1.04 7.43 15.93
N ALA A 159 1.67 6.47 15.27
CA ALA A 159 1.85 5.10 15.76
C ALA A 159 3.35 4.81 15.94
N PRO A 160 3.74 3.95 16.90
CA PRO A 160 5.10 3.49 17.04
C PRO A 160 5.50 2.57 15.87
N PHE A 161 4.55 1.84 15.27
CA PHE A 161 4.80 0.96 14.13
C PHE A 161 3.92 1.31 12.93
N GLU A 162 4.52 1.28 11.75
CA GLU A 162 3.82 1.42 10.49
C GLU A 162 4.23 0.34 9.48
N THR A 163 3.26 -0.15 8.72
CA THR A 163 3.50 -1.05 7.57
C THR A 163 2.77 -0.50 6.36
N LEU A 164 3.47 -0.38 5.24
CA LEU A 164 2.93 0.22 4.01
C LEU A 164 2.74 -0.84 2.93
N PHE A 165 1.66 -0.75 2.16
CA PHE A 165 1.31 -1.65 1.06
C PHE A 165 1.04 -0.83 -0.20
N GLY A 166 1.77 -1.12 -1.27
CA GLY A 166 1.64 -0.46 -2.56
C GLY A 166 1.81 -1.44 -3.72
N ASP A 167 1.84 -0.91 -4.92
CA ASP A 167 1.96 -1.66 -6.17
C ASP A 167 3.40 -1.60 -6.73
N ASP A 168 3.63 -2.35 -7.80
CA ASP A 168 4.91 -2.39 -8.52
C ASP A 168 5.20 -1.14 -9.36
N ALA A 169 4.41 -0.09 -9.21
CA ALA A 169 4.81 1.22 -9.64
C ALA A 169 6.07 1.63 -8.87
N GLU A 170 7.15 1.87 -9.60
CA GLU A 170 8.46 2.27 -9.03
C GLU A 170 8.34 3.51 -8.13
N ALA A 171 7.38 4.39 -8.42
CA ALA A 171 7.06 5.53 -7.57
C ALA A 171 6.55 5.16 -6.17
N ASP A 172 5.82 4.06 -5.96
CA ASP A 172 5.34 3.66 -4.65
C ASP A 172 6.51 3.25 -3.74
N ALA A 173 7.45 2.47 -4.28
CA ALA A 173 8.70 2.14 -3.61
C ALA A 173 9.48 3.41 -3.22
N ILE A 174 9.63 4.38 -4.14
CA ILE A 174 10.32 5.65 -3.87
C ILE A 174 9.61 6.44 -2.77
N ILE A 175 8.28 6.61 -2.87
CA ILE A 175 7.48 7.39 -1.91
C ILE A 175 7.57 6.79 -0.51
N TYR A 176 7.47 5.47 -0.41
CA TYR A 176 7.45 4.76 0.85
C TYR A 176 8.81 4.73 1.54
N CYS A 177 9.90 4.51 0.79
CA CYS A 177 11.24 4.64 1.34
C CYS A 177 11.52 6.08 1.76
N LEU A 178 11.18 7.07 0.92
CA LEU A 178 11.37 8.49 1.24
C LEU A 178 10.60 8.86 2.51
N TYR A 179 9.34 8.45 2.63
CA TYR A 179 8.55 8.66 3.83
C TYR A 179 9.22 8.04 5.06
N ALA A 180 9.63 6.77 4.98
CA ALA A 180 10.25 6.08 6.10
C ALA A 180 11.57 6.74 6.54
N ASP A 181 12.40 7.15 5.58
CA ASP A 181 13.69 7.79 5.86
C ASP A 181 13.57 9.24 6.32
N LEU A 182 12.51 9.95 5.90
CA LEU A 182 12.14 11.24 6.47
C LEU A 182 11.68 11.14 7.93
N LEU A 183 10.99 10.06 8.28
CA LEU A 183 10.57 9.81 9.66
C LEU A 183 11.75 9.42 10.55
N SER A 184 12.66 8.59 10.04
CA SER A 184 13.87 8.18 10.77
C SER A 184 15.04 9.16 10.63
N GLU A 185 14.81 10.36 10.08
CA GLU A 185 15.81 11.43 9.92
C GLU A 185 17.06 11.04 9.10
N ARG A 186 16.95 9.99 8.28
CA ARG A 186 17.95 9.61 7.26
C ARG A 186 17.94 10.55 6.05
N VAL A 187 16.81 11.22 5.81
CA VAL A 187 16.64 12.26 4.79
C VAL A 187 16.34 13.58 5.47
N SER A 188 17.14 14.61 5.18
CA SER A 188 16.94 15.96 5.72
C SER A 188 15.85 16.72 4.96
N LEU A 189 15.40 17.86 5.51
CA LEU A 189 14.49 18.75 4.79
C LEU A 189 15.12 19.35 3.52
N GLN A 190 16.43 19.55 3.50
CA GLN A 190 17.16 20.03 2.32
C GLN A 190 17.20 18.97 1.22
N ASP A 191 17.42 17.70 1.60
CA ASP A 191 17.34 16.58 0.66
C ASP A 191 15.93 16.41 0.10
N LEU A 192 14.91 16.54 0.97
CA LEU A 192 13.51 16.52 0.55
C LEU A 192 13.20 17.63 -0.47
N GLU A 193 13.67 18.85 -0.24
CA GLU A 193 13.50 19.95 -1.18
C GLU A 193 14.07 19.61 -2.56
N ARG A 194 15.29 19.06 -2.61
CA ARG A 194 15.92 18.60 -3.87
C ARG A 194 15.09 17.54 -4.58
N VAL A 195 14.54 16.57 -3.84
CA VAL A 195 13.66 15.52 -4.37
C VAL A 195 12.36 16.12 -4.92
N LEU A 196 11.77 17.09 -4.22
CA LEU A 196 10.55 17.77 -4.67
C LEU A 196 10.78 18.55 -5.96
N VAL A 197 11.93 19.22 -6.10
CA VAL A 197 12.35 19.89 -7.33
C VAL A 197 12.50 18.88 -8.47
N ALA A 198 13.22 17.77 -8.25
CA ALA A 198 13.39 16.70 -9.24
C ALA A 198 12.04 16.11 -9.69
N SER A 199 11.11 15.93 -8.74
CA SER A 199 9.76 15.42 -9.00
C SER A 199 8.84 16.41 -9.73
N ARG A 200 9.33 17.64 -9.97
CA ARG A 200 8.60 18.76 -10.60
C ARG A 200 7.34 19.13 -9.83
N ALA A 201 7.41 19.10 -8.50
CA ALA A 201 6.36 19.62 -7.63
C ALA A 201 6.15 21.12 -7.90
N TYR A 202 4.92 21.61 -7.74
CA TYR A 202 4.66 23.06 -7.75
C TYR A 202 5.13 23.67 -6.43
N ASP A 203 5.62 24.91 -6.45
CA ASP A 203 6.22 25.56 -5.28
C ASP A 203 5.32 25.55 -4.03
N ASP A 204 4.01 25.74 -4.19
CA ASP A 204 3.07 25.70 -3.07
C ASP A 204 2.85 24.28 -2.52
N ASP A 205 2.87 23.26 -3.39
CA ASP A 205 2.82 21.86 -2.97
C ASP A 205 4.13 21.47 -2.26
N ALA A 206 5.28 21.91 -2.76
CA ALA A 206 6.58 21.68 -2.14
C ALA A 206 6.68 22.33 -0.76
N ASN A 207 6.31 23.61 -0.64
CA ASN A 207 6.28 24.34 0.63
C ASN A 207 5.36 23.65 1.65
N ARG A 208 4.19 23.18 1.22
CA ARG A 208 3.29 22.41 2.10
C ARG A 208 3.93 21.11 2.57
N ILE A 209 4.59 20.36 1.68
CA ILE A 209 5.24 19.10 2.04
C ILE A 209 6.37 19.35 3.04
N LEU A 210 7.17 20.40 2.84
CA LEU A 210 8.24 20.79 3.76
C LEU A 210 7.70 21.18 5.15
N ASP A 211 6.61 21.96 5.25
CA ASP A 211 5.95 22.27 6.53
C ASP A 211 5.48 21.00 7.26
N LEU A 212 4.82 20.11 6.53
CA LEU A 212 4.37 18.83 7.09
C LEU A 212 5.55 17.96 7.54
N ALA A 213 6.62 17.90 6.75
CA ALA A 213 7.81 17.13 7.08
C ALA A 213 8.58 17.68 8.28
N ALA A 214 8.51 19.00 8.54
CA ALA A 214 9.08 19.62 9.73
C ALA A 214 8.29 19.29 11.00
N ARG A 215 6.98 19.12 10.90
CA ARG A 215 6.06 18.93 12.03
C ARG A 215 5.73 17.48 12.35
N VAL A 216 5.95 16.56 11.40
CA VAL A 216 5.59 15.14 11.56
C VAL A 216 6.37 14.51 12.72
N PRO A 217 5.72 13.74 13.61
CA PRO A 217 6.42 12.99 14.65
C PRO A 217 7.48 12.04 14.06
N LYS A 218 8.74 12.24 14.44
CA LYS A 218 9.90 11.46 14.00
C LYS A 218 10.03 10.13 14.75
N GLY A 219 10.82 9.21 14.19
CA GLY A 219 11.12 7.91 14.75
C GLY A 219 11.24 6.80 13.71
N GLU A 220 11.97 5.74 14.05
CA GLU A 220 12.09 4.52 13.24
C GLU A 220 10.82 3.67 13.38
N THR A 221 9.78 4.09 12.65
CA THR A 221 8.42 3.55 12.82
C THR A 221 8.02 2.59 11.72
N VAL A 222 8.50 2.79 10.49
CA VAL A 222 8.13 1.95 9.35
C VAL A 222 8.89 0.62 9.43
N ARG A 223 8.16 -0.47 9.67
CA ARG A 223 8.71 -1.83 9.82
C ARG A 223 8.87 -2.55 8.49
N ARG A 224 7.86 -2.47 7.62
CA ARG A 224 7.83 -3.15 6.32
C ARG A 224 7.15 -2.29 5.25
N LEU A 225 7.64 -2.44 4.02
CA LEU A 225 7.05 -1.87 2.80
C LEU A 225 6.75 -3.03 1.85
N PHE A 226 5.50 -3.44 1.73
CA PHE A 226 5.10 -4.47 0.78
C PHE A 226 4.76 -3.86 -0.57
N ILE A 227 5.42 -4.34 -1.62
CA ILE A 227 5.14 -3.96 -3.00
C ILE A 227 4.57 -5.19 -3.70
N HIS A 228 3.28 -5.14 -4.01
CA HIS A 228 2.60 -6.20 -4.73
C HIS A 228 3.01 -6.16 -6.21
N LEU A 229 3.65 -7.24 -6.68
CA LEU A 229 4.17 -7.36 -8.04
C LEU A 229 3.10 -7.86 -9.00
N ASP A 230 2.94 -7.17 -10.14
CA ASP A 230 2.36 -7.81 -11.32
C ASP A 230 3.32 -8.90 -11.81
N ARG A 231 2.79 -9.97 -12.40
CA ARG A 231 3.54 -11.18 -12.81
C ARG A 231 4.66 -10.91 -13.83
N ARG A 232 4.70 -9.71 -14.41
CA ARG A 232 5.74 -9.26 -15.35
C ARG A 232 6.89 -8.50 -14.69
N SER A 233 6.76 -8.11 -13.42
CA SER A 233 7.71 -7.23 -12.75
C SER A 233 8.80 -8.05 -12.02
N PRO A 234 10.09 -7.86 -12.35
CA PRO A 234 11.17 -8.61 -11.73
C PRO A 234 11.45 -8.13 -10.30
N SER A 235 11.43 -9.04 -9.33
CA SER A 235 11.66 -8.69 -7.92
C SER A 235 13.09 -8.22 -7.62
N LEU A 236 14.06 -8.55 -8.49
CA LEU A 236 15.48 -8.23 -8.27
C LEU A 236 15.74 -6.72 -8.26
N GLY A 237 15.04 -5.95 -9.10
CA GLY A 237 15.17 -4.49 -9.18
C GLY A 237 14.81 -3.78 -7.86
N PHE A 238 14.01 -4.44 -7.02
CA PHE A 238 13.61 -3.89 -5.72
C PHE A 238 14.65 -4.11 -4.61
N ARG A 239 15.71 -4.92 -4.82
CA ARG A 239 16.76 -5.13 -3.81
C ARG A 239 17.49 -3.84 -3.44
N ARG A 240 17.62 -2.90 -4.39
CA ARG A 240 18.26 -1.60 -4.16
C ARG A 240 17.58 -0.76 -3.08
N PHE A 241 16.29 -1.00 -2.78
CA PHE A 241 15.54 -0.28 -1.75
C PHE A 241 15.74 -0.85 -0.33
N GLY A 242 16.64 -1.81 -0.18
CA GLY A 242 17.00 -2.39 1.10
C GLY A 242 16.03 -3.46 1.65
N PRO A 243 16.35 -4.02 2.82
CA PRO A 243 15.64 -5.17 3.39
C PRO A 243 14.22 -4.85 3.88
N ARG A 244 13.94 -3.58 4.19
CA ARG A 244 12.62 -3.11 4.65
C ARG A 244 11.54 -3.22 3.57
N LEU A 245 11.93 -3.07 2.30
CA LEU A 245 11.03 -3.23 1.16
C LEU A 245 10.98 -4.69 0.71
N VAL A 246 9.78 -5.27 0.76
CA VAL A 246 9.50 -6.67 0.49
C VAL A 246 8.58 -6.78 -0.73
N PRO A 247 9.12 -7.10 -1.91
CA PRO A 247 8.29 -7.36 -3.08
C PRO A 247 7.59 -8.72 -2.95
N VAL A 248 6.28 -8.77 -3.18
CA VAL A 248 5.44 -9.97 -3.03
C VAL A 248 4.62 -10.23 -4.29
N PHE A 249 4.55 -11.48 -4.73
CA PHE A 249 3.73 -11.89 -5.89
C PHE A 249 2.28 -12.18 -5.51
N ASN A 250 2.00 -12.32 -4.22
CA ASN A 250 0.67 -12.54 -3.69
C ASN A 250 0.60 -12.17 -2.21
N TYR A 251 -0.61 -12.00 -1.69
CA TYR A 251 -0.83 -11.57 -0.31
C TYR A 251 -0.53 -12.64 0.74
N PHE A 252 -0.46 -13.91 0.36
CA PHE A 252 0.03 -14.96 1.25
C PHE A 252 1.51 -14.74 1.60
N GLN A 253 2.35 -14.28 0.66
CA GLN A 253 3.73 -13.92 0.95
C GLN A 253 3.84 -12.75 1.94
N ALA A 254 2.98 -11.74 1.82
CA ALA A 254 2.94 -10.65 2.79
C ALA A 254 2.52 -11.16 4.18
N ALA A 255 1.52 -12.04 4.24
CA ALA A 255 1.05 -12.65 5.49
C ALA A 255 2.16 -13.47 6.19
N LEU A 256 2.98 -14.21 5.44
CA LEU A 256 4.12 -14.95 5.98
C LEU A 256 5.15 -14.03 6.67
N VAL A 257 5.51 -12.91 6.03
CA VAL A 257 6.46 -11.95 6.60
C VAL A 257 5.87 -11.23 7.82
N LEU A 258 4.58 -10.89 7.78
CA LEU A 258 3.88 -10.32 8.93
C LEU A 258 3.77 -11.30 10.11
N TYR A 259 3.76 -12.60 9.86
CA TYR A 259 3.85 -13.62 10.90
C TYR A 259 5.25 -13.68 11.53
N GLU A 260 6.31 -13.55 10.75
CA GLU A 260 7.68 -13.42 11.28
C GLU A 260 7.80 -12.17 12.17
N ASP A 261 7.19 -11.07 11.75
CA ASP A 261 7.13 -9.81 12.51
C ASP A 261 6.15 -9.87 13.70
N LYS A 262 5.51 -11.03 13.96
CA LYS A 262 4.52 -11.26 15.03
C LYS A 262 3.29 -10.34 14.99
N VAL A 263 2.98 -9.81 13.80
CA VAL A 263 1.76 -9.02 13.52
C VAL A 263 0.56 -9.94 13.28
N LEU A 264 0.80 -11.10 12.67
CA LEU A 264 -0.22 -12.12 12.42
C LEU A 264 0.11 -13.40 13.19
N SER A 265 -0.94 -14.11 13.60
CA SER A 265 -0.87 -15.48 14.10
C SER A 265 -0.83 -16.49 12.96
N ALA A 266 -0.38 -17.72 13.24
CA ALA A 266 -0.40 -18.82 12.28
C ALA A 266 -1.81 -19.05 11.70
N ARG A 267 -2.83 -18.99 12.55
CA ARG A 267 -4.24 -19.12 12.16
C ARG A 267 -4.65 -18.07 11.12
N GLN A 268 -4.28 -16.80 11.31
CA GLN A 268 -4.59 -15.73 10.37
C GLN A 268 -3.89 -15.93 9.02
N VAL A 269 -2.63 -16.39 9.03
CA VAL A 269 -1.89 -16.71 7.80
C VAL A 269 -2.58 -17.82 7.01
N ILE A 270 -3.02 -18.89 7.67
CA ILE A 270 -3.74 -19.99 7.02
C ILE A 270 -5.10 -19.53 6.46
N PHE A 271 -5.81 -18.61 7.13
CA PHE A 271 -7.03 -18.04 6.56
C PHE A 271 -6.79 -17.25 5.28
N VAL A 272 -5.69 -16.49 5.19
CA VAL A 272 -5.31 -15.82 3.93
C VAL A 272 -5.06 -16.86 2.83
N ALA A 273 -4.36 -17.96 3.15
CA ALA A 273 -4.14 -19.05 2.20
C ALA A 273 -5.45 -19.70 1.72
N LEU A 274 -6.38 -19.97 2.64
CA LEU A 274 -7.68 -20.56 2.34
C LEU A 274 -8.54 -19.65 1.46
N GLU A 275 -8.63 -18.35 1.75
CA GLU A 275 -9.37 -17.40 0.90
C GLU A 275 -8.78 -17.36 -0.52
N MET A 276 -7.46 -17.45 -0.63
CA MET A 276 -6.80 -17.49 -1.94
C MET A 276 -7.12 -18.78 -2.71
N ILE A 277 -7.16 -19.95 -2.06
CA ILE A 277 -7.56 -21.22 -2.68
C ILE A 277 -9.04 -21.17 -3.09
N ASP A 278 -9.90 -20.69 -2.18
CA ASP A 278 -11.34 -20.58 -2.39
C ASP A 278 -11.71 -19.66 -3.56
N SER A 279 -10.88 -18.64 -3.82
CA SER A 279 -11.07 -17.78 -4.99
C SER A 279 -10.98 -18.52 -6.34
N GLY A 280 -10.47 -19.76 -6.36
CA GLY A 280 -10.27 -20.57 -7.56
C GLY A 280 -9.06 -20.16 -8.40
N GLN A 281 -8.27 -19.19 -7.93
CA GLN A 281 -7.15 -18.62 -8.69
C GLN A 281 -5.78 -19.12 -8.25
N TYR A 282 -5.74 -19.81 -7.11
CA TYR A 282 -4.55 -20.41 -6.54
C TYR A 282 -4.86 -21.84 -6.14
N GLU A 283 -3.82 -22.67 -6.22
CA GLU A 283 -3.85 -24.03 -5.74
C GLU A 283 -2.87 -24.14 -4.58
N LEU A 284 -3.03 -25.15 -3.74
CA LEU A 284 -2.14 -25.37 -2.60
C LEU A 284 -0.67 -25.46 -3.02
N GLY A 285 -0.37 -26.09 -4.16
CA GLY A 285 0.99 -26.15 -4.72
C GLY A 285 1.59 -24.78 -5.05
N HIS A 286 0.78 -23.83 -5.53
CA HIS A 286 1.21 -22.46 -5.81
C HIS A 286 1.58 -21.70 -4.52
N LEU A 287 0.76 -21.85 -3.47
CA LEU A 287 1.04 -21.24 -2.17
C LEU A 287 2.25 -21.86 -1.50
N ALA A 288 2.40 -23.18 -1.58
CA ALA A 288 3.57 -23.87 -1.05
C ALA A 288 4.87 -23.45 -1.76
N THR A 289 4.81 -23.17 -3.06
CA THR A 289 5.92 -22.56 -3.82
C THR A 289 6.20 -21.12 -3.36
N SER A 290 5.15 -20.38 -2.99
CA SER A 290 5.28 -19.01 -2.46
C SER A 290 6.05 -18.99 -1.13
N VAL A 291 5.92 -20.01 -0.29
CA VAL A 291 6.74 -20.21 0.94
C VAL A 291 8.21 -20.35 0.58
N GLN A 292 8.55 -21.22 -0.39
CA GLN A 292 9.94 -21.40 -0.79
C GLN A 292 10.56 -20.12 -1.35
N ASP A 293 9.79 -19.39 -2.16
CA ASP A 293 10.26 -18.15 -2.77
C ASP A 293 10.65 -17.10 -1.72
N VAL A 294 9.80 -16.85 -0.71
CA VAL A 294 10.13 -15.86 0.35
C VAL A 294 11.35 -16.27 1.18
N ILE A 295 11.55 -17.57 1.42
CA ILE A 295 12.73 -18.09 2.12
C ILE A 295 13.99 -17.92 1.26
N ARG A 296 13.94 -18.33 -0.01
CA ARG A 296 15.07 -18.19 -0.96
C ARG A 296 15.52 -16.75 -1.10
N ARG A 297 14.56 -15.81 -1.11
CA ARG A 297 14.82 -14.36 -1.20
C ARG A 297 15.24 -13.74 0.14
N GLY A 298 15.38 -14.52 1.21
CA GLY A 298 15.79 -14.05 2.54
C GLY A 298 14.78 -13.10 3.18
N ARG A 299 13.49 -13.27 2.87
CA ARG A 299 12.37 -12.47 3.40
C ARG A 299 11.65 -13.14 4.56
N LEU A 300 11.84 -14.44 4.74
CA LEU A 300 11.33 -15.26 5.82
C LEU A 300 12.40 -16.26 6.24
N SER A 301 12.66 -16.38 7.53
CA SER A 301 13.57 -17.40 8.05
C SER A 301 12.98 -18.81 7.95
N ARG A 302 13.84 -19.79 7.71
CA ARG A 302 13.44 -21.21 7.65
C ARG A 302 12.83 -21.68 8.98
N GLU A 303 13.39 -21.22 10.09
CA GLU A 303 12.88 -21.51 11.43
C GLU A 303 11.46 -20.99 11.61
N CYS A 304 11.21 -19.73 11.26
CA CYS A 304 9.86 -19.15 11.33
C CYS A 304 8.87 -19.91 10.43
N ALA A 305 9.28 -20.31 9.22
CA ALA A 305 8.44 -21.11 8.34
C ALA A 305 8.10 -22.49 8.93
N LEU A 306 9.04 -23.15 9.62
CA LEU A 306 8.76 -24.41 10.32
C LEU A 306 7.85 -24.19 11.53
N GLN A 307 8.08 -23.12 12.30
CA GLN A 307 7.23 -22.72 13.43
C GLN A 307 5.78 -22.52 12.99
N LEU A 308 5.56 -21.83 11.86
CA LEU A 308 4.23 -21.63 11.28
C LEU A 308 3.52 -22.97 11.05
N THR A 309 4.23 -23.98 10.52
CA THR A 309 3.62 -25.29 10.24
C THR A 309 3.24 -26.04 11.52
N THR A 310 4.06 -25.93 12.56
CA THR A 310 3.76 -26.51 13.88
C THR A 310 2.55 -25.83 14.51
N GLU A 311 2.55 -24.51 14.62
CA GLU A 311 1.45 -23.73 15.21
C GLU A 311 0.14 -23.90 14.43
N SER A 312 0.22 -24.02 13.09
CA SER A 312 -0.95 -24.28 12.24
C SER A 312 -1.53 -25.67 12.50
N THR A 313 -0.68 -26.67 12.72
CA THR A 313 -1.11 -28.05 13.03
C THR A 313 -1.77 -28.10 14.42
N GLU A 314 -1.23 -27.38 15.40
CA GLU A 314 -1.81 -27.27 16.74
C GLU A 314 -3.15 -26.53 16.73
N ALA A 315 -3.26 -25.45 15.95
CA ALA A 315 -4.50 -24.73 15.75
C ALA A 315 -5.58 -25.64 15.11
N ALA A 316 -5.21 -26.44 14.11
CA ALA A 316 -6.13 -27.39 13.48
C ALA A 316 -6.68 -28.42 14.51
N LYS A 317 -5.79 -29.02 15.31
CA LYS A 317 -6.15 -29.99 16.36
C LYS A 317 -7.05 -29.42 17.44
N SER A 318 -6.93 -28.12 17.75
CA SER A 318 -7.79 -27.44 18.74
C SER A 318 -9.15 -27.01 18.18
N GLY A 319 -9.52 -27.46 16.97
CA GLY A 319 -10.84 -27.22 16.38
C GLY A 319 -10.92 -25.97 15.51
N ALA A 320 -9.79 -25.39 15.10
CA ALA A 320 -9.75 -24.43 14.00
C ALA A 320 -10.03 -25.16 12.67
N LEU A 321 -11.30 -25.46 12.43
CA LEU A 321 -11.75 -26.08 11.19
C LEU A 321 -11.95 -24.99 10.12
N SER A 322 -11.71 -25.35 8.86
CA SER A 322 -12.11 -24.53 7.70
C SER A 322 -13.63 -24.33 7.60
N GLY A 323 -14.43 -25.02 8.43
CA GLY A 323 -15.90 -24.96 8.44
C GLY A 323 -16.55 -25.37 7.11
N ARG A 324 -15.74 -25.78 6.13
CA ARG A 324 -16.07 -25.99 4.73
C ARG A 324 -15.41 -27.26 4.25
N SER A 325 -16.23 -28.23 3.85
CA SER A 325 -15.80 -29.56 3.41
C SER A 325 -15.18 -29.57 2.01
N ASP A 326 -15.26 -28.46 1.29
CA ASP A 326 -14.75 -28.28 -0.08
C ASP A 326 -13.38 -27.59 -0.14
N LEU A 327 -12.82 -27.21 1.01
CA LEU A 327 -11.46 -26.66 1.11
C LEU A 327 -10.51 -27.67 1.78
N PRO A 328 -9.21 -27.70 1.40
CA PRO A 328 -8.24 -28.55 2.04
C PRO A 328 -8.23 -28.34 3.56
N PRO A 329 -8.16 -29.41 4.37
CA PRO A 329 -8.01 -29.30 5.82
C PRO A 329 -6.78 -28.47 6.19
N PHE A 330 -6.84 -27.76 7.32
CA PHE A 330 -5.72 -26.97 7.84
C PHE A 330 -4.42 -27.79 7.95
N GLU A 331 -4.53 -29.07 8.33
CA GLU A 331 -3.40 -29.99 8.46
C GLU A 331 -2.73 -30.29 7.12
N GLU A 332 -3.51 -30.46 6.04
CA GLU A 332 -2.98 -30.69 4.69
C GLU A 332 -2.22 -29.47 4.18
N ILE A 333 -2.75 -28.26 4.45
CA ILE A 333 -2.10 -27.00 4.09
C ILE A 333 -0.76 -26.87 4.83
N ALA A 334 -0.76 -27.10 6.14
CA ALA A 334 0.44 -27.05 6.96
C ALA A 334 1.49 -28.09 6.51
N GLU A 335 1.05 -29.29 6.15
CA GLU A 335 1.91 -30.37 5.65
C GLU A 335 2.56 -29.99 4.31
N ALA A 336 1.78 -29.47 3.35
CA ALA A 336 2.29 -29.05 2.06
C ALA A 336 3.38 -27.97 2.21
N PHE A 337 3.18 -27.01 3.12
CA PHE A 337 4.16 -25.98 3.41
C PHE A 337 5.41 -26.59 4.07
N ARG A 338 5.25 -27.49 5.04
CA ARG A 338 6.36 -28.16 5.72
C ARG A 338 7.22 -28.96 4.74
N HIS A 339 6.59 -29.69 3.82
CA HIS A 339 7.29 -30.44 2.78
C HIS A 339 8.16 -29.51 1.93
N ARG A 340 7.59 -28.41 1.45
CA ARG A 340 8.32 -27.41 0.67
C ARG A 340 9.47 -26.74 1.43
N VAL A 341 9.32 -26.46 2.72
CA VAL A 341 10.41 -25.90 3.54
C VAL A 341 11.54 -26.92 3.73
N ARG A 342 11.23 -28.21 3.83
CA ARG A 342 12.23 -29.28 3.94
C ARG A 342 13.01 -29.50 2.64
N GLU A 343 12.34 -29.43 1.48
CA GLU A 343 12.96 -29.55 0.16
C GLU A 343 14.05 -28.51 -0.12
N LEU A 344 13.99 -27.33 0.51
CA LEU A 344 15.03 -26.31 0.37
C LEU A 344 16.40 -26.76 0.93
N GLY A 345 16.43 -27.77 1.80
CA GLY A 345 17.68 -28.23 2.40
C GLY A 345 18.41 -27.11 3.16
N GLY A 346 19.73 -27.00 2.94
CA GLY A 346 20.62 -26.03 3.57
C GLY A 346 20.93 -24.79 2.73
N THR A 347 20.13 -24.45 1.70
CA THR A 347 20.36 -23.21 0.95
C THR A 347 20.25 -22.00 1.87
N ASN A 348 21.36 -21.27 2.00
CA ASN A 348 21.38 -20.00 2.72
C ASN A 348 20.80 -18.89 1.83
N PRO A 349 20.02 -17.96 2.40
CA PRO A 349 19.53 -16.80 1.67
C PRO A 349 20.71 -15.93 1.21
N VAL A 350 20.53 -15.25 0.07
CA VAL A 350 21.51 -14.28 -0.43
C VAL A 350 21.64 -13.14 0.59
N PRO A 351 22.84 -12.85 1.12
CA PRO A 351 23.04 -11.77 2.07
C PRO A 351 22.53 -10.43 1.55
N TRP A 352 22.08 -9.57 2.46
CA TRP A 352 21.80 -8.18 2.15
C TRP A 352 23.13 -7.43 2.03
N GLU A 353 23.26 -6.61 1.00
CA GLU A 353 24.35 -5.63 0.93
C GLU A 353 24.16 -4.59 2.04
N ALA A 354 25.23 -3.86 2.36
CA ALA A 354 25.18 -2.82 3.39
C ALA A 354 24.11 -1.77 3.04
N ASP A 355 23.49 -1.20 4.07
CA ASP A 355 22.43 -0.19 3.95
C ASP A 355 23.03 1.13 3.46
N GLU A 356 23.29 1.23 2.15
CA GLU A 356 23.71 2.47 1.51
C GLU A 356 22.52 3.44 1.41
N PRO A 357 22.71 4.73 1.73
CA PRO A 357 21.66 5.72 1.56
C PRO A 357 21.14 5.78 0.12
N LEU A 358 19.82 5.81 -0.04
CA LEU A 358 19.18 5.92 -1.35
C LEU A 358 19.37 7.32 -1.94
N ASP A 359 19.83 7.40 -3.19
CA ASP A 359 19.80 8.63 -3.97
C ASP A 359 18.40 8.85 -4.55
N TYR A 360 17.54 9.50 -3.76
CA TYR A 360 16.16 9.77 -4.13
C TYR A 360 16.02 10.67 -5.36
N VAL A 361 16.94 11.61 -5.60
CA VAL A 361 16.89 12.48 -6.77
C VAL A 361 17.09 11.65 -8.03
N ARG A 362 18.13 10.81 -8.03
CA ARG A 362 18.41 9.89 -9.14
C ARG A 362 17.25 8.92 -9.38
N LEU A 363 16.68 8.34 -8.31
CA LEU A 363 15.54 7.43 -8.44
C LEU A 363 14.31 8.10 -9.09
N VAL A 364 14.05 9.36 -8.75
CA VAL A 364 12.95 10.13 -9.37
C VAL A 364 13.22 10.43 -10.84
N ASP A 365 14.46 10.75 -11.20
CA ASP A 365 14.85 10.98 -12.60
C ASP A 365 14.75 9.68 -13.44
N GLU A 366 15.25 8.55 -12.92
CA GLU A 366 15.13 7.23 -13.57
C GLU A 366 13.66 6.84 -13.82
N GLU A 367 12.79 7.02 -12.81
CA GLU A 367 11.36 6.74 -12.96
C GLU A 367 10.68 7.66 -14.00
N HIS A 368 11.11 8.93 -14.09
CA HIS A 368 10.63 9.82 -15.14
C HIS A 368 11.06 9.38 -16.54
N GLU A 369 12.25 8.82 -16.69
CA GLU A 369 12.74 8.25 -17.95
C GLU A 369 11.99 6.96 -18.32
N HIS A 370 11.84 6.03 -17.38
CA HIS A 370 11.09 4.79 -17.57
C HIS A 370 9.64 5.06 -18.01
N ARG A 371 8.96 6.01 -17.37
CA ARG A 371 7.60 6.42 -17.77
C ARG A 371 7.55 7.02 -19.18
N ARG A 372 8.58 7.76 -19.61
CA ARG A 372 8.65 8.29 -20.98
C ARG A 372 8.90 7.17 -21.99
N GLN A 373 9.72 6.19 -21.65
CA GLN A 373 10.01 5.04 -22.50
C GLN A 373 8.77 4.16 -22.66
N ARG A 374 8.10 3.75 -21.58
CA ARG A 374 6.85 2.94 -21.64
C ARG A 374 5.80 3.56 -22.57
N ARG A 375 5.64 4.89 -22.51
CA ARG A 375 4.74 5.64 -23.40
C ARG A 375 5.14 5.63 -24.87
N ARG A 376 6.44 5.69 -25.17
CA ARG A 376 6.94 5.58 -26.55
C ARG A 376 6.76 4.17 -27.10
N SER A 377 6.81 3.17 -26.23
CA SER A 377 6.67 1.75 -26.57
C SER A 377 5.21 1.29 -26.75
N GLY A 378 4.21 2.15 -26.50
CA GLY A 378 2.80 1.81 -26.70
C GLY A 378 2.28 0.68 -25.81
N HIS A 379 2.77 0.59 -24.56
CA HIS A 379 2.09 -0.15 -23.49
C HIS A 379 1.24 0.81 -22.67
#